data_AF-A0A4Y9NGC2-F1
#
_entry.id   AF-A0A4Y9NGC2-F1
#
_cell.length_a   1.000
_cell.length_b   1.000
_cell.length_c   1.000
_cell.angle_alpha   90.00
_cell.angle_beta   90.00
_cell.angle_gamma   90.00
#
_symmetry.space_group_name_H-M   'P 1'
#
loop_
_entity.id
_entity.type
_entity.pdbx_description
1 polymer ?
#
loop_
_entity_poly.entity_id
_entity_poly.type
_entity_poly.pdbx_seq_one_letter_code
_entity_poly.pdbx_strand_id
1 'polypeptide(L)'
;MKRLLAFLLIGQFFLAVGQAGAQGLPAPSYWKNERGSELFVWSTNGGTIQGTFTNHAQGFACQGIPYPASGAVRPTGLYFVVTFGQCNSLTRWVGKINGPQMPTSWTLFYVDKNGKPSKLKGADTFTRVW
;
A
#
# COMPACT_ATOMS: atom_id res chain seq x y z
N MET A 1 -9.17 -56.74 16.16
CA MET A 1 -9.13 -55.81 15.01
C MET A 1 -10.00 -54.54 15.17
N LYS A 2 -10.50 -54.17 16.36
CA LYS A 2 -11.26 -52.91 16.57
C LYS A 2 -10.45 -51.80 17.28
N ARG A 3 -9.33 -52.15 17.92
CA ARG A 3 -8.44 -51.21 18.61
C ARG A 3 -7.40 -50.53 17.70
N LEU A 4 -7.17 -51.07 16.50
CA LEU A 4 -6.25 -50.48 15.50
C LEU A 4 -6.89 -49.40 14.63
N LEU A 5 -8.24 -49.38 14.50
CA LEU A 5 -8.93 -48.33 13.73
C LEU A 5 -9.05 -47.00 14.50
N ALA A 6 -9.04 -47.04 15.84
CA ALA A 6 -9.16 -45.83 16.66
C ALA A 6 -7.89 -44.95 16.63
N PHE A 7 -6.72 -45.55 16.37
CA PHE A 7 -5.45 -44.81 16.27
C PHE A 7 -5.26 -44.13 14.90
N LEU A 8 -5.97 -44.57 13.85
CA LEU A 8 -5.88 -44.00 12.51
C LEU A 8 -6.71 -42.70 12.35
N LEU A 9 -7.74 -42.49 13.17
CA LEU A 9 -8.60 -41.30 13.12
C LEU A 9 -8.05 -40.10 13.91
N ILE A 10 -7.09 -40.30 14.81
CA ILE A 10 -6.46 -39.20 15.59
C ILE A 10 -5.27 -38.59 14.83
N GLY A 11 -4.67 -39.33 13.89
CA GLY A 11 -3.52 -38.86 13.11
C GLY A 11 -3.85 -37.88 11.97
N GLN A 12 -5.12 -37.75 11.57
CA GLN A 12 -5.52 -36.92 10.43
C GLN A 12 -5.88 -35.47 10.78
N PHE A 13 -5.89 -35.09 12.06
CA PHE A 13 -6.30 -33.75 12.48
C PHE A 13 -5.15 -32.71 12.52
N PHE A 14 -3.91 -33.09 12.18
CA PHE A 14 -2.72 -32.27 12.43
C PHE A 14 -2.04 -31.61 11.23
N LEU A 15 -2.59 -31.68 10.00
CA LEU A 15 -1.85 -31.22 8.80
C LEU A 15 -2.51 -30.10 7.97
N ALA A 16 -3.50 -29.38 8.51
CA ALA A 16 -4.06 -28.21 7.84
C ALA A 16 -3.71 -26.90 8.56
N VAL A 17 -2.44 -26.70 8.92
CA VAL A 17 -1.95 -25.34 9.17
C VAL A 17 -1.77 -24.69 7.80
N GLY A 18 -2.84 -24.08 7.29
CA GLY A 18 -2.76 -23.23 6.12
C GLY A 18 -1.72 -22.15 6.40
N GLN A 19 -0.60 -22.17 5.67
CA GLN A 19 0.35 -21.08 5.71
C GLN A 19 -0.37 -19.85 5.17
N ALA A 20 -0.82 -18.98 6.06
CA ALA A 20 -1.23 -17.63 5.70
C ALA A 20 0.04 -16.92 5.22
N GLY A 21 0.35 -17.07 3.93
CA GLY A 21 1.40 -16.32 3.28
C GLY A 21 1.08 -14.84 3.45
N ALA A 22 2.01 -14.07 4.01
CA ALA A 22 1.89 -12.63 4.03
C ALA A 22 1.64 -12.16 2.60
N GLN A 23 0.45 -11.61 2.33
CA GLN A 23 0.12 -11.04 1.02
C GLN A 23 1.04 -9.84 0.79
N GLY A 24 2.12 -10.06 0.04
CA GLY A 24 3.01 -9.01 -0.40
C GLY A 24 2.28 -8.02 -1.31
N LEU A 25 2.87 -6.84 -1.48
CA LEU A 25 2.43 -5.89 -2.50
C LEU A 25 2.77 -6.47 -3.89
N PRO A 26 1.78 -6.86 -4.72
CA PRO A 26 2.05 -7.38 -6.06
C PRO A 26 2.77 -6.34 -6.92
N ALA A 27 3.65 -6.80 -7.80
CA ALA A 27 4.32 -5.98 -8.80
C ALA A 27 4.54 -6.80 -10.08
N PRO A 28 4.25 -6.25 -11.28
CA PRO A 28 3.60 -4.96 -11.49
C PRO A 28 2.14 -4.96 -11.00
N SER A 29 1.65 -3.82 -10.52
CA SER A 29 0.23 -3.67 -10.14
C SER A 29 -0.25 -2.23 -10.20
N TYR A 30 -1.56 -2.03 -10.31
CA TYR A 30 -2.20 -0.75 -10.44
C TYR A 30 -3.32 -0.54 -9.43
N TRP A 31 -3.36 0.63 -8.82
CA TRP A 31 -4.23 0.95 -7.69
C TRP A 31 -4.85 2.33 -7.84
N LYS A 32 -6.08 2.50 -7.39
CA LYS A 32 -6.75 3.80 -7.31
C LYS A 32 -7.32 4.04 -5.92
N ASN A 33 -7.14 5.24 -5.38
CA ASN A 33 -7.82 5.61 -4.13
C ASN A 33 -9.24 6.14 -4.41
N GLU A 34 -10.00 6.37 -3.35
CA GLU A 34 -11.37 6.90 -3.40
C GLU A 34 -11.49 8.31 -4.00
N ARG A 35 -10.36 9.02 -4.11
CA ARG A 35 -10.26 10.35 -4.72
C ARG A 35 -9.89 10.30 -6.21
N GLY A 36 -9.77 9.09 -6.78
CA GLY A 36 -9.39 8.87 -8.17
C GLY A 36 -7.89 8.95 -8.45
N SER A 37 -7.05 9.26 -7.45
CA SER A 37 -5.59 9.27 -7.61
C SER A 37 -5.06 7.86 -7.86
N GLU A 38 -3.98 7.79 -8.63
CA GLU A 38 -3.51 6.57 -9.26
C GLU A 38 -2.11 6.23 -8.73
N LEU A 39 -1.91 4.97 -8.31
CA LEU A 39 -0.62 4.43 -7.92
C LEU A 39 -0.32 3.22 -8.80
N PHE A 40 0.72 3.34 -9.61
CA PHE A 40 1.28 2.24 -10.36
C PHE A 40 2.57 1.75 -9.69
N VAL A 41 2.65 0.46 -9.35
CA VAL A 41 3.82 -0.18 -8.72
C VAL A 41 4.56 -0.98 -9.79
N TRP A 42 5.77 -0.56 -10.16
CA TRP A 42 6.63 -1.23 -11.13
C TRP A 42 7.32 -2.46 -10.51
N SER A 43 7.85 -2.30 -9.29
CA SER A 43 8.66 -3.34 -8.63
C SER A 43 8.57 -3.23 -7.10
N THR A 44 8.74 -4.38 -6.45
CA THR A 44 8.88 -4.54 -4.99
C THR A 44 10.16 -5.30 -4.59
N ASN A 45 11.15 -5.32 -5.49
CA ASN A 45 12.41 -6.07 -5.32
C ASN A 45 13.10 -5.74 -3.99
N GLY A 46 13.50 -6.78 -3.25
CA GLY A 46 14.15 -6.62 -1.94
C GLY A 46 13.28 -5.93 -0.88
N GLY A 47 11.97 -5.83 -1.09
CA GLY A 47 11.06 -5.06 -0.26
C GLY A 47 11.07 -3.56 -0.54
N THR A 48 11.78 -3.09 -1.57
CA THR A 48 11.78 -1.68 -2.00
C THR A 48 10.69 -1.44 -3.02
N ILE A 49 9.80 -0.49 -2.75
CA ILE A 49 8.73 -0.09 -3.66
C ILE A 49 9.30 0.90 -4.68
N GLN A 50 9.09 0.60 -5.96
CA GLN A 50 9.33 1.51 -7.07
C GLN A 50 8.03 1.66 -7.85
N GLY A 51 7.55 2.88 -7.99
CA GLY A 51 6.25 3.17 -8.60
C GLY A 51 6.16 4.57 -9.19
N THR A 52 4.96 4.88 -9.69
CA THR A 52 4.55 6.21 -10.14
C THR A 52 3.21 6.52 -9.50
N PHE A 53 3.04 7.74 -9.02
CA PHE A 53 1.80 8.25 -8.47
C PHE A 53 1.33 9.46 -9.27
N THR A 54 0.05 9.49 -9.61
CA THR A 54 -0.61 10.62 -10.27
C THR A 54 -1.76 11.10 -9.39
N ASN A 55 -1.72 12.35 -8.97
CA ASN A 55 -2.78 12.93 -8.16
C ASN A 55 -4.00 13.30 -9.01
N HIS A 56 -5.21 12.97 -8.55
CA HIS A 56 -6.48 13.46 -9.11
C HIS A 56 -7.42 14.02 -8.04
N ALA A 57 -6.96 14.16 -6.79
CA ALA A 57 -7.77 14.65 -5.70
C ALA A 57 -8.07 16.15 -5.84
N GLN A 58 -9.36 16.49 -5.86
CA GLN A 58 -9.82 17.88 -5.81
C GLN A 58 -9.34 18.59 -4.53
N GLY A 59 -9.03 19.87 -4.65
CA GLY A 59 -8.50 20.69 -3.54
C GLY A 59 -6.99 20.54 -3.30
N PHE A 60 -6.32 19.66 -4.04
CA PHE A 60 -4.87 19.51 -4.01
C PHE A 60 -4.23 19.94 -5.33
N ALA A 61 -3.01 20.45 -5.26
CA ALA A 61 -2.22 20.84 -6.43
C ALA A 61 -1.63 19.60 -7.16
N CYS A 62 -0.91 19.83 -8.27
CA CYS A 62 -0.21 18.80 -9.05
C CYS A 62 -1.12 17.67 -9.58
N GLN A 63 -2.35 18.02 -9.98
CA GLN A 63 -3.28 17.07 -10.58
C GLN A 63 -2.82 16.65 -11.99
N GLY A 64 -2.96 15.37 -12.31
CA GLY A 64 -2.68 14.81 -13.65
C GLY A 64 -1.19 14.70 -14.01
N ILE A 65 -0.27 15.01 -13.09
CA ILE A 65 1.18 14.95 -13.34
C ILE A 65 1.75 13.71 -12.65
N PRO A 66 2.40 12.79 -13.39
CA PRO A 66 3.01 11.61 -12.79
C PRO A 66 4.30 11.95 -12.05
N TYR A 67 4.42 11.49 -10.81
CA TYR A 67 5.63 11.62 -9.99
C TYR A 67 6.13 10.25 -9.51
N PRO A 68 7.44 10.04 -9.33
CA PRO A 68 7.97 8.82 -8.76
C PRO A 68 7.44 8.56 -7.35
N ALA A 69 7.00 7.33 -7.11
CA ALA A 69 6.67 6.82 -5.79
C ALA A 69 7.77 5.85 -5.35
N SER A 70 8.33 6.07 -4.15
CA SER A 70 9.36 5.20 -3.59
C SER A 70 9.08 4.88 -2.12
N GLY A 71 9.48 3.69 -1.68
CA GLY A 71 9.15 3.25 -0.32
C GLY A 71 9.63 1.85 0.01
N ALA A 72 9.00 1.26 1.02
CA ALA A 72 9.29 -0.12 1.41
C ALA A 72 8.01 -0.88 1.79
N VAL A 73 8.03 -2.18 1.52
CA VAL A 73 7.01 -3.15 1.94
C VAL A 73 7.68 -4.25 2.76
N ARG A 74 7.04 -4.60 3.89
CA ARG A 74 7.44 -5.66 4.81
C ARG A 74 6.19 -6.43 5.25
N PRO A 75 6.32 -7.61 5.90
CA PRO A 75 5.16 -8.34 6.43
C PRO A 75 4.29 -7.53 7.39
N THR A 76 4.87 -6.53 8.08
CA THR A 76 4.15 -5.67 9.02
C THR A 76 3.37 -4.52 8.37
N GLY A 77 3.61 -4.23 7.09
CA GLY A 77 2.97 -3.14 6.36
C GLY A 77 3.89 -2.50 5.31
N LEU A 78 3.48 -1.34 4.82
CA LEU A 78 4.23 -0.58 3.82
C LEU A 78 4.21 0.91 4.11
N TYR A 79 5.14 1.63 3.50
CA TYR A 79 5.05 3.06 3.30
C TYR A 79 5.57 3.42 1.92
N PHE A 80 5.07 4.52 1.37
CA PHE A 80 5.66 5.14 0.19
C PHE A 80 5.59 6.66 0.30
N VAL A 81 6.48 7.32 -0.42
CA VAL A 81 6.64 8.77 -0.46
C VAL A 81 6.59 9.22 -1.92
N VAL A 82 5.92 10.34 -2.15
CA VAL A 82 5.88 11.04 -3.42
C VAL A 82 6.27 12.49 -3.17
N THR A 83 7.26 12.99 -3.92
CA THR A 83 7.66 14.41 -3.90
C THR A 83 7.10 15.09 -5.13
N PHE A 84 6.19 16.04 -4.91
CA PHE A 84 5.55 16.84 -5.95
C PHE A 84 6.38 18.10 -6.19
N GLY A 85 7.44 17.97 -6.98
CA GLY A 85 8.45 19.03 -7.17
C GLY A 85 7.87 20.38 -7.58
N GLN A 86 6.91 20.40 -8.53
CA GLN A 86 6.28 21.65 -8.98
C GLN A 86 5.35 22.27 -7.92
N CYS A 87 4.94 21.49 -6.92
CA CYS A 87 4.02 21.94 -5.87
C CYS A 87 4.72 22.13 -4.52
N ASN A 88 6.06 22.11 -4.48
CA ASN A 88 6.87 22.30 -3.27
C ASN A 88 6.33 21.51 -2.07
N SER A 89 5.93 20.26 -2.32
CA SER A 89 5.31 19.41 -1.32
C SER A 89 5.72 17.94 -1.48
N LEU A 90 5.57 17.19 -0.39
CA LEU A 90 5.74 15.75 -0.40
C LEU A 90 4.69 15.11 0.49
N THR A 91 4.25 13.92 0.13
CA THR A 91 3.31 13.16 0.94
C THR A 91 3.88 11.78 1.24
N ARG A 92 3.77 11.37 2.50
CA ARG A 92 4.08 10.01 2.95
C ARG A 92 2.81 9.28 3.32
N TRP A 93 2.58 8.12 2.72
CA TRP A 93 1.52 7.19 3.07
C TRP A 93 2.11 6.02 3.88
N VAL A 94 1.37 5.53 4.87
CA VAL A 94 1.71 4.36 5.68
C VAL A 94 0.47 3.50 5.79
N GLY A 95 0.57 2.20 5.51
CA GLY A 95 -0.58 1.31 5.51
C GLY A 95 -0.21 -0.17 5.44
N LYS A 96 -1.20 -0.99 5.08
CA LYS A 96 -1.05 -2.45 4.90
C LYS A 96 -1.87 -2.91 3.70
N ILE A 97 -1.50 -4.06 3.12
CA ILE A 97 -2.32 -4.76 2.12
C ILE A 97 -3.29 -5.71 2.83
N ASN A 98 -4.57 -5.60 2.49
CA ASN A 98 -5.64 -6.48 2.93
C ASN A 98 -6.41 -6.97 1.68
N GLY A 99 -5.96 -8.07 1.06
CA GLY A 99 -6.52 -8.54 -0.20
C GLY A 99 -6.40 -7.50 -1.31
N PRO A 100 -7.50 -7.06 -1.96
CA PRO A 100 -7.48 -6.05 -3.02
C PRO A 100 -7.43 -4.61 -2.49
N GLN A 101 -7.39 -4.40 -1.16
CA GLN A 101 -7.40 -3.07 -0.56
C GLN A 101 -6.08 -2.75 0.13
N MET A 102 -5.73 -1.47 0.11
CA MET A 102 -4.58 -0.90 0.81
C MET A 102 -5.04 0.36 1.55
N PRO A 103 -5.61 0.21 2.76
CA PRO A 103 -5.90 1.34 3.63
C PRO A 103 -4.59 1.97 4.13
N THR A 104 -4.54 3.29 4.10
CA THR A 104 -3.36 4.08 4.46
C THR A 104 -3.74 5.32 5.26
N SER A 105 -2.84 5.75 6.14
CA SER A 105 -2.82 7.11 6.68
C SER A 105 -1.71 7.89 6.00
N TRP A 106 -1.94 9.16 5.70
CA TRP A 106 -0.95 10.01 5.04
C TRP A 106 -0.67 11.30 5.79
N THR A 107 0.53 11.84 5.57
CA THR A 107 0.90 13.20 5.96
C THR A 107 1.51 13.91 4.75
N LEU A 108 0.86 15.00 4.34
CA LEU A 108 1.33 15.95 3.34
C LEU A 108 2.14 17.02 4.07
N PHE A 109 3.36 17.27 3.60
CA PHE A 109 4.19 18.40 4.01
C PHE A 109 4.25 19.37 2.84
N TYR A 110 3.96 20.63 3.08
CA TYR A 110 3.82 21.64 2.03
C TYR A 110 4.18 23.03 2.59
N VAL A 111 4.36 24.00 1.69
CA VAL A 111 4.45 25.42 2.04
C VAL A 111 3.08 26.05 1.84
N ASP A 112 2.51 26.65 2.88
CA ASP A 112 1.20 27.30 2.78
C ASP A 112 1.25 28.65 2.06
N LYS A 113 0.08 29.26 1.86
CA LYS A 113 -0.07 30.54 1.14
C LYS A 113 0.71 31.71 1.75
N ASN A 114 1.13 31.60 3.01
CA ASN A 114 1.92 32.62 3.70
C ASN A 114 3.43 32.29 3.68
N GLY A 115 3.85 31.27 2.93
CA GLY A 115 5.24 30.84 2.87
C GLY A 115 5.69 29.99 4.05
N LYS A 116 4.78 29.51 4.91
CA LYS A 116 5.13 28.76 6.11
C LYS A 116 5.11 27.24 5.85
N PRO A 117 6.13 26.48 6.29
CA PRO A 117 6.08 25.02 6.30
C PRO A 117 4.92 24.52 7.16
N SER A 118 4.07 23.72 6.55
CA SER A 118 2.81 23.24 7.12
C SER A 118 2.62 21.76 6.81
N LYS A 119 1.73 21.12 7.58
CA LYS A 119 1.40 19.70 7.39
C LYS A 119 -0.10 19.48 7.43
N LEU A 120 -0.59 18.57 6.60
CA LEU A 120 -1.96 18.09 6.60
C LEU A 120 -1.95 16.57 6.74
N LYS A 121 -2.92 16.02 7.47
CA LYS A 121 -3.08 14.58 7.66
C LYS A 121 -4.40 14.13 7.07
N GLY A 122 -4.43 12.89 6.63
CA GLY A 122 -5.65 12.23 6.19
C GLY A 122 -5.45 10.73 6.06
N ALA A 123 -6.39 10.09 5.40
CA ALA A 123 -6.37 8.67 5.09
C ALA A 123 -6.83 8.46 3.65
N ASP A 124 -6.28 7.47 2.97
CA ASP A 124 -6.72 7.02 1.65
C ASP A 124 -6.86 5.50 1.67
N THR A 125 -7.85 4.96 0.94
CA THR A 125 -7.96 3.53 0.68
C THR A 125 -7.76 3.27 -0.80
N PHE A 126 -6.60 2.72 -1.14
CA PHE A 126 -6.32 2.28 -2.49
C PHE A 126 -6.96 0.92 -2.75
N THR A 127 -7.67 0.78 -3.86
CA THR A 127 -8.23 -0.48 -4.35
C THR A 127 -7.47 -0.91 -5.59
N ARG A 128 -7.03 -2.17 -5.62
CA ARG A 128 -6.33 -2.75 -6.77
C ARG A 128 -7.27 -2.83 -7.96
N VAL A 129 -6.80 -2.35 -9.10
CA VAL A 129 -7.46 -2.45 -10.40
C VAL A 129 -6.94 -3.69 -11.13
N TRP A 130 -5.62 -3.92 -11.11
CA TRP A 130 -4.97 -5.14 -11.61
C TRP A 130 -3.64 -5.41 -10.90
#